data_AF-X1M6H2-F1
#
_entry.id   AF-X1M6H2-F1
#
_cell.length_a   1.000
_cell.length_b   1.000
_cell.length_c   1.000
_cell.angle_alpha   90.00
_cell.angle_beta   90.00
_cell.angle_gamma   90.00
#
_symmetry.space_group_name_H-M   'P 1'
#
loop_
_entity.id
_entity.type
_entity.pdbx_description
1 polymer ?
#
loop_
_entity_poly.entity_id
_entity_poly.type
_entity_poly.pdbx_seq_one_letter_code
_entity_poly.pdbx_strand_id
1 'polypeptide(L)' 'MATIKELKEEAHEKAIDSLARYKFMMFGYWAAIWVYLNQVDTEKENNPFKSLVVKARQIQR' A
#
# COMPACT_ATOMS: atom_id res chain seq x y z
N MET A 1 21.87 4.95 0.34
CA MET A 1 20.54 5.16 0.95
C MET A 1 19.52 4.69 -0.07
N ALA A 2 18.51 3.93 0.34
CA ALA A 2 17.42 3.53 -0.56
C ALA A 2 16.66 4.76 -1.06
N THR A 3 16.23 4.73 -2.32
CA THR A 3 15.42 5.75 -2.96
C THR A 3 13.97 5.69 -2.47
N ILE A 4 13.23 6.80 -2.57
CA ILE A 4 11.79 6.80 -2.23
C ILE A 4 11.03 5.77 -3.07
N LYS A 5 11.43 5.58 -4.33
CA LYS A 5 10.87 4.56 -5.21
C LYS A 5 11.03 3.14 -4.67
N GLU A 6 12.24 2.76 -4.27
CA GLU A 6 12.52 1.45 -3.67
C GLU A 6 11.73 1.25 -2.36
N LEU A 7 11.61 2.30 -1.54
CA LEU A 7 10.81 2.25 -0.31
C LEU A 7 9.31 2.08 -0.58
N LYS A 8 8.78 2.72 -1.63
CA LYS A 8 7.39 2.51 -2.08
C LYS A 8 7.20 1.08 -2.56
N GLU A 9 8.12 0.55 -3.36
CA GLU A 9 8.06 -0.84 -3.85
C GLU A 9 8.06 -1.84 -2.68
N GLU A 10 8.96 -1.67 -1.72
CA GLU A 10 9.01 -2.51 -0.51
C GLU A 10 7.70 -2.44 0.29
N ALA A 11 7.17 -1.23 0.52
CA ALA A 11 5.91 -1.06 1.24
C ALA A 11 4.73 -1.72 0.50
N HIS A 12 4.73 -1.66 -0.84
CA HIS A 12 3.72 -2.32 -1.67
C HIS A 12 3.80 -3.85 -1.54
N GLU A 13 4.99 -4.44 -1.71
CA GLU A 13 5.19 -5.89 -1.60
C GLU A 13 4.78 -6.42 -0.22
N LYS A 14 5.20 -5.75 0.85
CA LYS A 14 4.85 -6.16 2.22
C LYS A 14 3.36 -6.02 2.53
N ALA A 15 2.69 -5.02 1.96
CA ALA A 15 1.25 -4.88 2.09
C ALA A 15 0.51 -6.06 1.41
N ILE A 16 0.92 -6.45 0.19
CA ILE A 16 0.33 -7.58 -0.53
C ILE A 16 0.65 -8.92 0.15
N ASP A 17 1.89 -9.16 0.59
CA ASP A 17 2.26 -10.35 1.36
C ASP A 17 1.44 -10.46 2.66
N SER A 18 1.21 -9.34 3.34
CA SER A 18 0.37 -9.30 4.54
C SER A 18 -1.08 -9.70 4.24
N LEU A 19 -1.65 -9.25 3.11
CA LEU A 19 -2.99 -9.68 2.67
C LEU A 19 -3.03 -11.18 2.39
N ALA A 20 -2.04 -11.73 1.69
CA ALA A 20 -1.97 -13.15 1.37
C ALA A 20 -1.91 -14.05 2.62
N ARG A 21 -1.46 -13.49 3.75
CA ARG A 21 -1.32 -14.19 5.04
C ARG A 21 -2.42 -13.85 6.06
N TYR A 22 -3.50 -13.18 5.64
CA TYR A 22 -4.57 -12.71 6.53
C TYR A 22 -4.10 -11.78 7.67
N LYS A 23 -2.96 -11.10 7.49
CA LYS A 23 -2.40 -10.13 8.46
C LYS A 23 -2.93 -8.73 8.18
N PHE A 24 -4.23 -8.52 8.35
CA PHE A 24 -4.91 -7.28 7.94
C PHE A 24 -4.37 -6.00 8.60
N MET A 25 -3.97 -6.07 9.87
CA MET A 25 -3.32 -4.93 10.55
C MET A 25 -1.98 -4.56 9.91
N MET A 26 -1.20 -5.56 9.48
CA MET A 26 0.08 -5.32 8.80
C MET A 26 -0.13 -4.80 7.38
N PHE A 27 -1.17 -5.26 6.69
CA PHE A 27 -1.58 -4.65 5.43
C PHE A 27 -1.86 -3.16 5.60
N GLY A 28 -2.69 -2.77 6.59
CA GLY A 28 -2.99 -1.37 6.86
C GLY A 28 -1.74 -0.55 7.19
N TYR A 29 -0.83 -1.11 7.99
CA TYR A 29 0.45 -0.49 8.34
C TYR A 29 1.33 -0.21 7.11
N TRP A 30 1.57 -1.22 6.26
CA TRP A 30 2.42 -1.05 5.07
C TRP A 30 1.76 -0.19 3.99
N ALA A 31 0.44 -0.28 3.82
CA ALA A 31 -0.30 0.59 2.92
C ALA A 31 -0.24 2.06 3.36
N ALA A 32 -0.30 2.34 4.67
CA ALA A 32 -0.14 3.70 5.19
C ALA A 32 1.28 4.25 4.95
N ILE A 33 2.31 3.42 5.12
CA ILE A 33 3.69 3.79 4.77
C ILE A 33 3.81 4.14 3.28
N TRP A 34 3.27 3.31 2.39
CA TRP A 34 3.28 3.59 0.95
C TRP A 34 2.61 4.95 0.63
N VAL A 35 1.44 5.22 1.23
CA VAL A 35 0.72 6.48 1.03
C VAL A 35 1.54 7.67 1.51
N TYR A 36 2.19 7.55 2.68
CA TYR A 36 3.07 8.59 3.20
C TYR A 36 4.27 8.84 2.29
N LEU A 37 4.95 7.78 1.85
CA LEU A 37 6.08 7.87 0.92
C LEU A 37 5.66 8.53 -0.39
N ASN A 38 4.51 8.12 -0.96
CA ASN A 38 3.94 8.75 -2.15
C ASN A 38 3.56 10.22 -1.90
N GLN A 39 3.19 10.62 -0.68
CA GLN A 39 2.89 12.02 -0.34
C GLN A 39 4.15 12.89 -0.27
N VAL A 40 5.29 12.35 0.12
CA VAL A 40 6.56 13.11 0.20
C VAL A 40 7.42 13.01 -1.06
N ASP A 41 7.13 12.07 -1.95
CA ASP A 41 7.81 11.94 -3.25
C ASP A 41 7.47 13.12 -4.18
N THR A 42 8.44 13.58 -4.97
CA THR A 42 8.20 14.52 -6.08
C THR A 42 7.48 13.84 -7.24
N GLU A 43 7.68 12.53 -7.43
CA GLU A 43 7.03 11.72 -8.46
C GLU A 43 5.88 10.91 -7.87
N LYS A 44 4.65 11.40 -8.07
CA LYS A 44 3.43 10.74 -7.57
C LYS A 44 3.07 9.53 -8.42
N GLU A 45 2.73 8.44 -7.73
CA GLU A 45 2.16 7.24 -8.32
C GLU A 45 0.67 7.10 -8.00
N ASN A 46 -0.05 6.40 -8.89
CA ASN A 46 -1.42 5.97 -8.61
C ASN A 46 -1.42 4.96 -7.46
N ASN A 47 -2.33 5.13 -6.50
CA ASN A 47 -2.41 4.23 -5.33
C ASN A 47 -2.72 2.78 -5.76
N PRO A 48 -1.81 1.81 -5.54
CA PRO A 48 -1.96 0.44 -6.01
C PRO A 48 -3.07 -0.32 -5.27
N PHE A 49 -3.43 0.11 -4.05
CA PHE A 49 -4.45 -0.54 -3.22
C PHE A 49 -5.88 -0.07 -3.53
N LYS A 50 -6.05 0.96 -4.37
CA LYS A 50 -7.34 1.61 -4.61
C LYS A 50 -8.40 0.63 -5.11
N SER A 51 -8.07 -0.20 -6.09
CA SER A 51 -8.99 -1.18 -6.68
C SER A 51 -9.47 -2.20 -5.64
N LEU A 52 -8.54 -2.73 -4.83
CA LEU A 52 -8.83 -3.66 -3.74
C LEU A 52 -9.80 -3.06 -2.72
N VAL A 53 -9.51 -1.85 -2.24
CA VAL A 53 -10.35 -1.17 -1.23
C VAL A 53 -11.74 -0.82 -1.78
N VAL A 54 -11.81 -0.35 -3.03
CA VAL A 54 -13.10 -0.06 -3.69
C VAL A 54 -13.92 -1.34 -3.81
N LYS A 55 -13.32 -2.46 -4.23
CA LYS A 55 -14.03 -3.73 -4.35
C LYS A 55 -14.50 -4.25 -2.98
N ALA A 56 -13.66 -4.16 -1.95
CA ALA A 56 -14.03 -4.54 -0.59
C ALA A 56 -15.23 -3.72 -0.06
N ARG A 57 -15.23 -2.39 -0.29
CA ARG A 57 -16.35 -1.51 0.09
C ARG A 57 -17.65 -1.84 -0.64
N GLN A 58 -17.58 -2.31 -1.89
CA GLN A 58 -18.76 -2.75 -2.63
C GLN A 58 -19.36 -4.04 -2.07
N ILE A 59 -18.53 -4.93 -1.51
CA ILE A 59 -18.97 -6.21 -0.91
C ILE A 59 -19.52 -6.01 0.51
N GLN A 60 -18.97 -5.04 1.26
CA GLN A 60 -19.41 -4.77 2.64
C GLN A 60 -20.81 -4.14 2.73
N ARG A 61 -21.33 -3.57 1.64
CA ARG A 61 -22.65 -2.94 1.57
C ARG A 61 -23.72 -3.93 1.16
#